data_AF-A0A1S0TRM2-F1
#
_entry.id   AF-A0A1S0TRM2-F1
#
_cell.length_a   1.000
_cell.length_b   1.000
_cell.length_c   1.000
_cell.angle_alpha   90.00
_cell.angle_beta   90.00
_cell.angle_gamma   90.00
#
_symmetry.space_group_name_H-M   'P 1'
#
loop_
_entity.id
_entity.type
_entity.pdbx_description
1 polymer ?
#
loop_
_entity_poly.entity_id
_entity_poly.type
_entity_poly.pdbx_seq_one_letter_code
_entity_poly.pdbx_strand_id
1 'polypeptide(L)'
;MNETANPILYGMRIERRLDDDYFNFVTRLAQNQAKQRVTVFGEHLLNVSRFWFSVDFTCAPEKMIHSAYLNVEIERRIDDRMLQCTVNTLGSGITRPMQLCVEPPQLMPEPIVENTEFTQIILEEPVTHLFPVYIQIMLIGMCATLSAIFSGLTTGLMALSTDDLKLIAEGSEDKKEREYASNILPLRAHGNFLLCSIVLGNTTCNILVTLLISDISESIALSLVIPIAIITLLGDIVPQAVCARHALFIGSRTRYLTIFFMVLSAPISYPFSLALDWLLGREGRDVYDRKTLRVLITMQRDLTKEKLSNQMDGETTDLVLAAFDLPEKIVKSIMTPIDKIFMLSDQSVIDKTLLKAISAKGRTRIPIYSGNDRNTIMAILNMKDLLPFCKTSFLKVGTVVQLWKRSNQFRFIIDSMPVLQLLIEMRTGIHIAMVVTYDEQKRDYIVQGLVTLEDLVEEVTICRFDNVR
;
A
#
# COMPACT_ATOMS: atom_id res chain seq x y z
N MET A 1 -7.65 -44.27 -84.29
CA MET A 1 -8.55 -43.31 -83.61
C MET A 1 -8.33 -43.52 -82.12
N ASN A 2 -7.38 -42.78 -81.53
CA ASN A 2 -7.32 -42.65 -80.07
C ASN A 2 -8.02 -41.33 -79.77
N GLU A 3 -9.24 -41.39 -79.27
CA GLU A 3 -9.83 -40.24 -78.60
C GLU A 3 -8.94 -39.94 -77.39
N THR A 4 -8.14 -38.89 -77.47
CA THR A 4 -7.43 -38.36 -76.31
C THR A 4 -8.50 -37.82 -75.38
N ALA A 5 -8.80 -38.57 -74.32
CA ALA A 5 -9.73 -38.15 -73.30
C ALA A 5 -9.28 -36.82 -72.67
N ASN A 6 -10.25 -35.95 -72.37
CA ASN A 6 -9.98 -34.65 -71.76
C ASN A 6 -9.51 -34.85 -70.30
N PRO A 7 -8.50 -34.08 -69.84
CA PRO A 7 -8.05 -34.14 -68.46
C PRO A 7 -9.16 -33.66 -67.52
N ILE A 8 -9.44 -34.45 -66.48
CA ILE A 8 -10.40 -34.10 -65.43
C ILE A 8 -9.58 -33.77 -64.18
N LEU A 9 -9.84 -32.61 -63.56
CA LEU A 9 -9.22 -32.20 -62.31
C LEU A 9 -10.19 -32.44 -61.16
N TYR A 10 -9.76 -33.23 -60.16
CA TYR A 10 -10.54 -33.46 -58.94
C TYR A 10 -10.18 -32.49 -57.82
N GLY A 11 -8.96 -31.97 -57.81
CA GLY A 11 -8.50 -31.02 -56.81
C GLY A 11 -6.99 -31.02 -56.64
N MET A 12 -6.53 -30.28 -55.64
CA MET A 12 -5.11 -30.20 -55.28
C MET A 12 -4.91 -30.25 -53.77
N ARG A 13 -3.73 -30.69 -53.35
CA ARG A 13 -3.30 -30.71 -51.96
C ARG A 13 -1.89 -30.13 -51.85
N ILE A 14 -1.68 -29.24 -50.89
CA ILE A 14 -0.34 -28.74 -50.57
C ILE A 14 0.36 -29.76 -49.69
N GLU A 15 1.61 -30.07 -50.01
CA GLU A 15 2.49 -30.82 -49.11
C GLU A 15 3.00 -29.89 -48.00
N ARG A 16 2.20 -29.73 -46.93
CA ARG A 16 2.61 -29.05 -45.69
C ARG A 16 3.11 -30.06 -44.65
N ARG A 17 3.91 -29.59 -43.68
CA ARG A 17 4.20 -30.36 -42.44
C ARG A 17 2.90 -30.50 -41.62
N LEU A 18 2.77 -31.62 -40.91
CA LEU A 18 1.53 -32.25 -40.42
C LEU A 18 0.56 -31.46 -39.51
N ASP A 19 0.75 -30.17 -39.23
CA ASP A 19 0.10 -29.49 -38.08
C ASP A 19 -1.07 -28.55 -38.40
N ASP A 20 -1.62 -28.54 -39.62
CA ASP A 20 -2.77 -27.68 -39.97
C ASP A 20 -4.11 -28.44 -39.85
N ASP A 21 -4.82 -28.22 -38.74
CA ASP A 21 -6.16 -28.78 -38.43
C ASP A 21 -7.33 -28.12 -39.21
N TYR A 22 -7.08 -27.49 -40.36
CA TYR A 22 -8.12 -26.79 -41.11
C TYR A 22 -8.51 -27.50 -42.43
N PHE A 23 -9.60 -28.25 -42.40
CA PHE A 23 -10.37 -28.64 -43.59
C PHE A 23 -11.15 -27.43 -44.12
N ASN A 24 -10.47 -26.50 -44.79
CA ASN A 24 -11.14 -25.47 -45.59
C ASN A 24 -11.19 -25.92 -47.05
N PHE A 25 -12.30 -25.65 -47.74
CA PHE A 25 -12.53 -26.02 -49.14
C PHE A 25 -11.53 -25.36 -50.12
N VAL A 26 -10.91 -24.23 -49.72
CA VAL A 26 -9.95 -23.47 -50.52
C VAL A 26 -8.52 -23.68 -49.99
N THR A 27 -7.61 -24.00 -50.90
CA THR A 27 -6.20 -24.29 -50.58
C THR A 27 -5.42 -23.00 -50.35
N ARG A 28 -4.76 -22.81 -49.19
CA ARG A 28 -4.01 -21.56 -48.89
C ARG A 28 -2.52 -21.73 -49.18
N LEU A 29 -1.89 -20.83 -49.92
CA LEU A 29 -0.43 -20.82 -50.16
C LEU A 29 0.21 -19.63 -49.43
N ALA A 30 1.41 -19.79 -48.91
CA ALA A 30 2.12 -18.69 -48.27
C ALA A 30 2.55 -17.64 -49.32
N GLN A 31 2.40 -16.36 -49.03
CA GLN A 31 2.91 -15.31 -49.91
C GLN A 31 4.44 -15.18 -49.81
N ASN A 32 5.12 -14.79 -50.90
CA ASN A 32 6.57 -14.55 -50.93
C ASN A 32 7.48 -15.76 -50.59
N GLN A 33 7.08 -16.98 -50.98
CA GLN A 33 7.95 -18.15 -50.84
C GLN A 33 8.49 -18.67 -52.16
N ALA A 34 9.79 -19.02 -52.15
CA ALA A 34 10.46 -19.68 -53.25
C ALA A 34 10.10 -21.18 -53.24
N LYS A 35 9.26 -21.60 -54.20
CA LYS A 35 8.87 -22.99 -54.47
C LYS A 35 8.07 -23.66 -53.34
N GLN A 36 6.75 -23.61 -53.45
CA GLN A 36 5.82 -24.40 -52.66
C GLN A 36 5.35 -25.63 -53.45
N ARG A 37 5.39 -26.82 -52.82
CA ARG A 37 5.00 -28.08 -53.47
C ARG A 37 3.51 -28.34 -53.33
N VAL A 38 2.87 -28.62 -54.46
CA VAL A 38 1.44 -28.90 -54.57
C VAL A 38 1.24 -30.14 -55.42
N THR A 39 0.46 -31.09 -54.91
CA THR A 39 0.09 -32.30 -55.64
C THR A 39 -1.30 -32.12 -56.22
N VAL A 40 -1.43 -32.24 -57.54
CA VAL A 40 -2.69 -32.11 -58.29
C VAL A 40 -3.21 -33.51 -58.60
N PHE A 41 -4.51 -33.72 -58.36
CA PHE A 41 -5.22 -34.98 -58.58
C PHE A 41 -6.22 -34.86 -59.72
N GLY A 42 -6.34 -35.91 -60.54
CA GLY A 42 -7.20 -35.91 -61.72
C GLY A 42 -7.22 -37.24 -62.47
N GLU A 43 -7.68 -37.21 -63.72
CA GLU A 43 -7.51 -38.28 -64.71
C GLU A 43 -6.94 -37.68 -66.00
N HIS A 44 -6.23 -38.49 -66.79
CA HIS A 44 -5.63 -38.11 -68.07
C HIS A 44 -4.63 -36.94 -67.98
N LEU A 45 -3.94 -36.82 -66.84
CA LEU A 45 -3.02 -35.73 -66.56
C LEU A 45 -1.70 -35.82 -67.36
N LEU A 46 -1.39 -36.95 -68.00
CA LEU A 46 -0.20 -37.07 -68.84
C LEU A 46 -0.22 -36.17 -70.09
N ASN A 47 -1.41 -35.80 -70.57
CA ASN A 47 -1.58 -34.97 -71.77
C ASN A 47 -1.44 -33.46 -71.50
N VAL A 48 -1.24 -33.06 -70.24
CA VAL A 48 -1.09 -31.66 -69.85
C VAL A 48 0.33 -31.17 -70.10
N SER A 49 0.48 -30.01 -70.75
CA SER A 49 1.79 -29.38 -70.98
C SER A 49 2.17 -28.39 -69.87
N ARG A 50 1.22 -27.59 -69.38
CA ARG A 50 1.44 -26.54 -68.37
C ARG A 50 0.22 -26.32 -67.49
N PHE A 51 0.47 -25.94 -66.23
CA PHE A 51 -0.52 -25.41 -65.31
C PHE A 51 -0.22 -23.93 -65.00
N TRP A 52 -1.27 -23.16 -64.74
CA TRP A 52 -1.17 -21.81 -64.18
C TRP A 52 -2.38 -21.49 -63.32
N PHE A 53 -2.23 -20.55 -62.38
CA PHE A 53 -3.35 -19.98 -61.65
C PHE A 53 -3.78 -18.65 -62.26
N SER A 54 -5.06 -18.51 -62.55
CA SER A 54 -5.67 -17.29 -63.07
C SER A 54 -6.53 -16.63 -61.99
N VAL A 55 -6.44 -15.31 -61.87
CA VAL A 55 -7.34 -14.51 -60.99
C VAL A 55 -8.77 -14.47 -61.53
N ASP A 56 -8.94 -14.60 -62.85
CA ASP A 56 -10.24 -14.74 -63.46
C ASP A 56 -10.67 -16.21 -63.44
N PHE A 57 -11.91 -16.49 -63.03
CA PHE A 57 -12.52 -17.84 -62.99
C PHE A 57 -12.76 -18.47 -64.39
N THR A 58 -12.05 -18.00 -65.42
CA THR A 58 -12.18 -18.42 -66.81
C THR A 58 -10.80 -18.67 -67.39
N CYS A 59 -10.54 -19.88 -67.87
CA CYS A 59 -9.23 -20.32 -68.35
C CYS A 59 -8.94 -19.98 -69.83
N ALA A 60 -9.28 -18.76 -70.28
CA ALA A 60 -9.03 -18.35 -71.66
C ALA A 60 -7.55 -17.93 -71.89
N PRO A 61 -6.89 -18.36 -72.98
CA PRO A 61 -5.48 -18.07 -73.25
C PRO A 61 -5.20 -16.55 -73.40
N GLU A 62 -6.18 -15.78 -73.89
CA GLU A 62 -6.08 -14.32 -74.02
C GLU A 62 -5.91 -13.60 -72.67
N LYS A 63 -6.37 -14.22 -71.58
CA LYS A 63 -6.32 -13.64 -70.23
C LYS A 63 -4.94 -13.72 -69.59
N MET A 64 -4.03 -14.55 -70.10
CA MET A 64 -2.63 -14.55 -69.69
C MET A 64 -1.93 -13.21 -69.95
N ILE A 65 -2.42 -12.43 -70.91
CA ILE A 65 -1.84 -11.15 -71.31
C ILE A 65 -2.39 -10.00 -70.45
N HIS A 66 -3.65 -10.12 -69.99
CA HIS A 66 -4.39 -9.04 -69.35
C HIS A 66 -4.61 -9.19 -67.84
N SER A 67 -4.51 -10.41 -67.31
CA SER A 67 -4.75 -10.71 -65.89
C SER A 67 -3.47 -11.17 -65.20
N ALA A 68 -3.37 -10.89 -63.90
CA ALA A 68 -2.29 -11.43 -63.09
C ALA A 68 -2.45 -12.95 -62.97
N TYR A 69 -1.38 -13.69 -63.26
CA TYR A 69 -1.36 -15.16 -63.18
C TYR A 69 -0.13 -15.64 -62.42
N LEU A 70 -0.21 -16.86 -61.90
CA LEU A 70 0.89 -17.54 -61.22
C LEU A 70 1.28 -18.79 -62.01
N ASN A 71 2.55 -18.90 -62.37
CA ASN A 71 3.04 -20.09 -63.07
C ASN A 71 3.19 -21.28 -62.11
N VAL A 72 2.81 -22.45 -62.61
CA VAL A 72 2.94 -23.72 -61.89
C VAL A 72 3.84 -24.64 -62.70
N GLU A 73 5.00 -24.98 -62.15
CA GLU A 73 5.99 -25.83 -62.78
C GLU A 73 5.79 -27.29 -62.37
N ILE A 74 5.64 -28.20 -63.34
CA ILE A 74 5.50 -29.64 -63.07
C ILE A 74 6.89 -30.19 -62.69
N GLU A 75 7.09 -30.56 -61.43
CA GLU A 75 8.37 -31.10 -60.92
C GLU A 75 8.47 -32.60 -61.22
N ARG A 76 7.38 -33.36 -61.01
CA ARG A 76 7.36 -34.80 -61.21
C ARG A 76 5.99 -35.31 -61.63
N ARG A 77 5.97 -36.16 -62.67
CA ARG A 77 4.78 -36.93 -63.07
C ARG A 77 4.81 -38.27 -62.36
N ILE A 78 3.87 -38.51 -61.44
CA ILE A 78 3.84 -39.75 -60.63
C ILE A 78 3.03 -40.82 -61.37
N ASP A 79 1.83 -40.46 -61.81
CA ASP A 79 0.90 -41.34 -62.54
C ASP A 79 -0.06 -40.50 -63.42
N ASP A 80 -0.88 -41.12 -64.26
CA ASP A 80 -1.91 -40.44 -65.07
C ASP A 80 -3.00 -39.74 -64.23
N ARG A 81 -2.96 -39.96 -62.91
CA ARG A 81 -3.88 -39.40 -61.92
C ARG A 81 -3.26 -38.42 -60.93
N MET A 82 -1.93 -38.31 -60.88
CA MET A 82 -1.22 -37.50 -59.88
C MET A 82 0.02 -36.81 -60.44
N LEU A 83 0.07 -35.49 -60.28
CA LEU A 83 1.20 -34.66 -60.67
C LEU A 83 1.70 -33.84 -59.48
N GLN A 84 3.01 -33.88 -59.23
CA GLN A 84 3.67 -33.02 -58.24
C GLN A 84 4.18 -31.77 -58.95
N CYS A 85 3.67 -30.63 -58.50
CA CYS A 85 3.95 -29.32 -59.06
C CYS A 85 4.58 -28.40 -58.03
N THR A 86 5.31 -27.39 -58.51
CA THR A 86 5.89 -26.33 -57.69
C THR A 86 5.35 -24.99 -58.12
N VAL A 87 4.97 -24.18 -57.14
CA VAL A 87 4.39 -22.86 -57.32
C VAL A 87 5.34 -21.83 -56.71
N ASN A 88 5.68 -20.79 -57.47
CA ASN A 88 6.55 -19.72 -56.99
C ASN A 88 5.74 -18.45 -56.70
N THR A 89 5.63 -18.07 -55.43
CA THR A 89 4.83 -16.90 -54.97
C THR A 89 5.68 -15.67 -54.66
N LEU A 90 6.95 -15.65 -55.09
CA LEU A 90 7.86 -14.52 -54.94
C LEU A 90 7.34 -13.27 -55.69
N GLY A 91 7.04 -12.20 -54.95
CA GLY A 91 6.67 -10.90 -55.50
C GLY A 91 5.22 -10.78 -55.99
N SER A 92 4.39 -11.83 -55.83
CA SER A 92 2.98 -11.80 -56.19
C SER A 92 2.15 -11.12 -55.09
N GLY A 93 1.75 -9.86 -55.30
CA GLY A 93 0.86 -9.07 -54.42
C GLY A 93 -0.64 -9.39 -54.57
N ILE A 94 -0.99 -10.62 -54.96
CA ILE A 94 -2.35 -10.96 -55.38
C ILE A 94 -3.14 -11.53 -54.20
N THR A 95 -4.20 -10.84 -53.78
CA THR A 95 -5.02 -11.20 -52.60
C THR A 95 -6.36 -11.85 -52.96
N ARG A 96 -6.66 -12.02 -54.26
CA ARG A 96 -7.90 -12.62 -54.75
C ARG A 96 -7.75 -14.14 -54.90
N PRO A 97 -8.84 -14.93 -54.73
CA PRO A 97 -8.81 -16.35 -55.03
C PRO A 97 -8.46 -16.56 -56.50
N MET A 98 -7.56 -17.51 -56.78
CA MET A 98 -7.16 -17.88 -58.13
C MET A 98 -7.61 -19.29 -58.45
N GLN A 99 -7.99 -19.54 -59.70
CA GLN A 99 -8.38 -20.86 -60.20
C GLN A 99 -7.25 -21.52 -60.98
N LEU A 100 -7.05 -22.83 -60.77
CA LEU A 100 -6.11 -23.64 -61.55
C LEU A 100 -6.61 -23.85 -62.98
N CYS A 101 -5.75 -23.57 -63.95
CA CYS A 101 -6.01 -23.70 -65.38
C CYS A 101 -4.91 -24.53 -66.08
N VAL A 102 -5.22 -25.07 -67.26
CA VAL A 102 -4.42 -26.09 -67.97
C VAL A 102 -4.25 -25.75 -69.46
N GLU A 103 -3.10 -26.10 -70.03
CA GLU A 103 -2.79 -25.97 -71.47
C GLU A 103 -2.69 -27.34 -72.18
N PRO A 104 -3.19 -27.51 -73.43
CA PRO A 104 -3.82 -26.52 -74.32
C PRO A 104 -5.32 -26.29 -74.08
N PRO A 105 -5.85 -25.07 -74.35
CA PRO A 105 -7.22 -24.65 -74.02
C PRO A 105 -8.32 -25.41 -74.80
N GLN A 106 -7.95 -26.12 -75.87
CA GLN A 106 -8.87 -26.90 -76.70
C GLN A 106 -9.37 -28.19 -76.04
N LEU A 107 -8.71 -28.66 -74.97
CA LEU A 107 -9.16 -29.79 -74.16
C LEU A 107 -10.21 -29.41 -73.10
N MET A 108 -10.63 -28.13 -73.05
CA MET A 108 -11.64 -27.63 -72.13
C MET A 108 -12.64 -26.68 -72.83
N PRO A 109 -13.59 -27.19 -73.63
CA PRO A 109 -14.77 -26.42 -74.01
C PRO A 109 -15.78 -26.53 -72.86
N GLU A 110 -15.90 -25.47 -72.06
CA GLU A 110 -16.79 -25.33 -70.90
C GLU A 110 -16.46 -26.27 -69.70
N PRO A 111 -16.05 -25.72 -68.54
CA PRO A 111 -15.57 -26.52 -67.42
C PRO A 111 -16.71 -27.31 -66.77
N ILE A 112 -16.75 -28.63 -66.98
CA ILE A 112 -17.25 -29.55 -65.94
C ILE A 112 -16.11 -29.70 -64.93
N VAL A 113 -15.85 -28.63 -64.16
CA VAL A 113 -15.02 -28.76 -62.96
C VAL A 113 -15.94 -29.34 -61.91
N GLU A 114 -15.93 -30.66 -61.76
CA GLU A 114 -16.53 -31.30 -60.59
C GLU A 114 -15.79 -30.77 -59.36
N ASN A 115 -16.46 -29.87 -58.64
CA ASN A 115 -15.99 -29.22 -57.42
C ASN A 115 -14.94 -28.10 -57.63
N THR A 116 -15.40 -26.98 -58.19
CA THR A 116 -14.63 -25.73 -58.38
C THR A 116 -13.92 -25.25 -57.12
N GLU A 117 -14.45 -25.56 -55.94
CA GLU A 117 -13.89 -25.19 -54.64
C GLU A 117 -12.49 -25.79 -54.42
N PHE A 118 -12.23 -27.04 -54.81
CA PHE A 118 -10.94 -27.73 -54.57
C PHE A 118 -9.84 -27.38 -55.57
N THR A 119 -10.11 -26.49 -56.53
CA THR A 119 -9.14 -26.01 -57.54
C THR A 119 -8.76 -24.54 -57.34
N GLN A 120 -9.18 -23.93 -56.23
CA GLN A 120 -8.89 -22.53 -55.90
C GLN A 120 -7.77 -22.40 -54.87
N ILE A 121 -6.89 -21.41 -55.08
CA ILE A 121 -5.89 -20.97 -54.10
C ILE A 121 -6.14 -19.55 -53.60
N ILE A 122 -5.76 -19.29 -52.35
CA ILE A 122 -5.62 -17.93 -51.80
C ILE A 122 -4.20 -17.79 -51.24
N LEU A 123 -3.56 -16.65 -51.52
CA LEU A 123 -2.28 -16.30 -50.90
C LEU A 123 -2.53 -15.71 -49.52
N GLU A 124 -1.97 -16.34 -48.49
CA GLU A 124 -2.02 -15.88 -47.11
C GLU A 124 -0.74 -15.09 -46.80
N GLU A 125 -0.90 -13.88 -46.28
CA GLU A 125 0.22 -13.03 -45.86
C GLU A 125 0.99 -13.75 -44.73
N PRO A 126 2.33 -13.80 -44.76
CA PRO A 126 3.09 -14.37 -43.66
C PRO A 126 2.84 -13.58 -42.37
N VAL A 127 2.64 -14.29 -41.25
CA VAL A 127 2.51 -13.68 -39.92
C VAL A 127 3.77 -12.85 -39.66
N THR A 128 3.62 -11.53 -39.68
CA THR A 128 4.72 -10.61 -39.40
C THR A 128 4.68 -10.27 -37.92
N HIS A 129 5.64 -10.80 -37.15
CA HIS A 129 5.83 -10.39 -35.75
C HIS A 129 6.10 -8.89 -35.69
N LEU A 130 5.55 -8.22 -34.67
CA LEU A 130 5.68 -6.76 -34.47
C LEU A 130 7.14 -6.30 -34.38
N PHE A 131 8.01 -7.16 -33.84
CA PHE A 131 9.46 -6.94 -33.72
C PHE A 131 10.21 -8.26 -33.91
N PRO A 132 11.52 -8.22 -34.21
CA PRO A 132 12.35 -9.41 -34.16
C PRO A 132 12.29 -10.09 -32.78
N VAL A 133 12.12 -11.41 -32.76
CA VAL A 133 11.88 -12.21 -31.53
C VAL A 133 12.92 -11.94 -30.43
N TYR A 134 14.19 -11.70 -30.79
CA TYR A 134 15.24 -11.39 -29.81
C TYR A 134 15.02 -10.06 -29.08
N ILE A 135 14.48 -9.04 -29.77
CA ILE A 135 14.14 -7.73 -29.17
C ILE A 135 12.93 -7.90 -28.26
N GLN A 136 11.94 -8.70 -28.69
CA GLN A 136 10.75 -8.94 -27.89
C GLN A 136 11.08 -9.66 -26.57
N ILE A 137 11.94 -10.67 -26.59
CA ILE A 137 12.37 -11.37 -25.35
C ILE A 137 13.09 -10.41 -24.40
N MET A 138 13.98 -9.54 -24.92
CA MET A 138 14.67 -8.55 -24.09
C MET A 138 13.68 -7.54 -23.50
N LEU A 139 12.71 -7.07 -24.29
CA LEU A 139 11.68 -6.13 -23.88
C LEU A 139 10.74 -6.75 -22.83
N ILE A 140 10.36 -8.02 -22.99
CA ILE A 140 9.58 -8.79 -22.01
C ILE A 140 10.33 -8.86 -20.68
N GLY A 141 11.62 -9.21 -20.70
CA GLY A 141 12.43 -9.28 -19.47
C GLY A 141 12.54 -7.92 -18.77
N MET A 142 12.76 -6.85 -19.52
CA MET A 142 12.80 -5.49 -18.97
C MET A 142 11.44 -5.06 -18.39
N CYS A 143 10.34 -5.30 -19.08
CA CYS A 143 9.00 -4.93 -18.60
C CYS A 143 8.58 -5.77 -17.38
N ALA A 144 8.92 -7.06 -17.36
CA ALA A 144 8.61 -7.95 -16.24
C ALA A 144 9.38 -7.56 -14.97
N THR A 145 10.66 -7.18 -15.08
CA THR A 145 11.43 -6.69 -13.93
C THR A 145 10.92 -5.34 -13.42
N LEU A 146 10.51 -4.46 -14.32
CA LEU A 146 9.94 -3.17 -13.95
C LEU A 146 8.56 -3.33 -13.28
N SER A 147 7.70 -4.20 -13.81
CA SER A 147 6.42 -4.61 -13.20
C SER A 147 6.65 -5.15 -11.78
N ALA A 148 7.62 -6.05 -11.62
CA ALA A 148 8.00 -6.59 -10.31
C ALA A 148 8.37 -5.50 -9.29
N ILE A 149 9.17 -4.52 -9.71
CA ILE A 149 9.54 -3.39 -8.85
C ILE A 149 8.31 -2.57 -8.49
N PHE A 150 7.42 -2.25 -9.44
CA PHE A 150 6.21 -1.47 -9.16
C PHE A 150 5.23 -2.17 -8.24
N SER A 151 4.98 -3.46 -8.46
CA SER A 151 4.11 -4.26 -7.62
C SER A 151 4.64 -4.31 -6.18
N GLY A 152 5.93 -4.59 -6.01
CA GLY A 152 6.60 -4.58 -4.71
C GLY A 152 6.56 -3.21 -4.02
N LEU A 153 6.86 -2.13 -4.75
CA LEU A 153 6.84 -0.77 -4.21
C LEU A 153 5.44 -0.32 -3.80
N THR A 154 4.40 -0.76 -4.50
CA THR A 154 3.02 -0.46 -4.14
C THR A 154 2.74 -1.00 -2.74
N THR A 155 2.97 -2.29 -2.50
CA THR A 155 2.76 -2.88 -1.17
C THR A 155 3.71 -2.30 -0.13
N GLY A 156 5.00 -2.15 -0.46
CA GLY A 156 6.02 -1.68 0.48
C GLY A 156 5.81 -0.23 0.92
N LEU A 157 5.65 0.71 -0.02
CA LEU A 157 5.51 2.13 0.30
C LEU A 157 4.14 2.44 0.91
N MET A 158 3.08 1.73 0.50
CA MET A 158 1.74 1.97 1.04
C MET A 158 1.59 1.41 2.46
N ALA A 159 2.30 0.33 2.79
CA ALA A 159 2.33 -0.22 4.15
C ALA A 159 3.01 0.71 5.17
N LEU A 160 3.89 1.63 4.73
CA LEU A 160 4.48 2.64 5.61
C LEU A 160 3.54 3.82 5.77
N SER A 161 3.12 4.08 7.00
CA SER A 161 2.36 5.28 7.35
C SER A 161 3.29 6.51 7.37
N THR A 162 2.74 7.68 7.06
CA THR A 162 3.51 8.93 7.09
C THR A 162 4.02 9.28 8.49
N ASP A 163 3.32 8.82 9.52
CA ASP A 163 3.66 9.15 10.91
C ASP A 163 4.72 8.20 11.46
N ASP A 164 4.68 6.91 11.12
CA ASP A 164 5.78 5.98 11.40
C ASP A 164 7.07 6.45 10.73
N LEU A 165 6.97 6.93 9.47
CA LEU A 165 8.10 7.52 8.75
C LEU A 165 8.68 8.75 9.46
N LYS A 166 7.85 9.65 10.01
CA LYS A 166 8.33 10.81 10.79
C LYS A 166 8.99 10.38 12.09
N LEU A 167 8.37 9.45 12.82
CA LEU A 167 8.93 8.91 14.06
C LEU A 167 10.30 8.26 13.84
N ILE A 168 10.45 7.48 12.77
CA ILE A 168 11.74 6.85 12.42
C ILE A 168 12.75 7.91 11.96
N ALA A 169 12.31 8.93 11.20
CA ALA A 169 13.17 10.01 10.72
C ALA A 169 13.68 10.95 11.83
N GLU A 170 12.97 11.07 12.96
CA GLU A 170 13.39 11.93 14.07
C GLU A 170 13.99 11.15 15.25
N GLY A 171 13.51 9.93 15.50
CA GLY A 171 13.80 9.17 16.72
C GLY A 171 14.70 7.94 16.55
N SER A 172 15.03 7.48 15.34
CA SER A 172 15.89 6.30 15.17
C SER A 172 17.36 6.60 15.47
N GLU A 173 18.02 5.72 16.23
CA GLU A 173 19.46 5.77 16.53
C GLU A 173 20.32 5.47 15.28
N ASP A 174 19.77 4.68 14.36
CA ASP A 174 20.45 4.27 13.13
C ASP A 174 20.38 5.36 12.05
N LYS A 175 21.54 5.98 11.79
CA LYS A 175 21.67 7.07 10.81
C LYS A 175 21.17 6.70 9.40
N LYS A 176 21.31 5.42 9.00
CA LYS A 176 20.85 4.92 7.69
C LYS A 176 19.33 4.83 7.60
N GLU A 177 18.67 4.30 8.62
CA GLU A 177 17.20 4.22 8.64
C GLU A 177 16.57 5.60 8.63
N ARG A 178 17.17 6.53 9.38
CA ARG A 178 16.76 7.92 9.42
C ARG A 178 16.80 8.58 8.04
N GLU A 179 17.89 8.34 7.29
CA GLU A 179 18.04 8.84 5.93
C GLU A 179 17.03 8.20 4.96
N TYR A 180 16.78 6.89 5.09
CA TYR A 180 15.78 6.19 4.28
C TYR A 180 14.37 6.71 4.51
N ALA A 181 13.99 6.90 5.77
CA ALA A 181 12.68 7.44 6.13
C ALA A 181 12.49 8.87 5.61
N SER A 182 13.49 9.74 5.81
CA SER A 182 13.46 11.13 5.31
C SER A 182 13.36 11.20 3.79
N ASN A 183 13.98 10.26 3.07
CA ASN A 183 13.93 10.23 1.61
C ASN A 183 12.56 9.80 1.05
N ILE A 184 11.85 8.93 1.76
CA ILE A 184 10.55 8.37 1.35
C ILE A 184 9.39 9.30 1.73
N LEU A 185 9.51 10.01 2.85
CA LEU A 185 8.49 10.91 3.38
C LEU A 185 7.83 11.85 2.33
N PRO A 186 8.57 12.58 1.47
CA PRO A 186 7.95 13.46 0.48
C PRO A 186 7.16 12.71 -0.60
N LEU A 187 7.51 11.45 -0.92
CA LEU A 187 6.73 10.65 -1.87
C LEU A 187 5.41 10.19 -1.23
N ARG A 188 5.45 9.72 0.02
CA ARG A 188 4.24 9.22 0.72
C ARG A 188 3.29 10.35 1.13
N ALA A 189 3.79 11.58 1.26
CA ALA A 189 2.96 12.76 1.52
C ALA A 189 1.85 12.98 0.47
N HIS A 190 2.06 12.50 -0.76
CA HIS A 190 1.06 12.48 -1.83
C HIS A 190 0.64 11.04 -2.14
N GLY A 191 0.10 10.33 -1.13
CA GLY A 191 -0.22 8.90 -1.15
C GLY A 191 -1.04 8.46 -2.36
N ASN A 192 -2.21 9.06 -2.58
CA ASN A 192 -3.08 8.76 -3.72
C ASN A 192 -2.40 8.97 -5.09
N PHE A 193 -1.59 10.01 -5.24
CA PHE A 193 -0.87 10.27 -6.49
C PHE A 193 0.25 9.26 -6.75
N LEU A 194 1.00 8.90 -5.69
CA LEU A 194 2.00 7.84 -5.72
C LEU A 194 1.35 6.49 -6.09
N LEU A 195 0.22 6.15 -5.46
CA LEU A 195 -0.53 4.92 -5.72
C LEU A 195 -0.98 4.84 -7.17
N CYS A 196 -1.68 5.87 -7.67
CA CYS A 196 -2.16 5.91 -9.05
C CYS A 196 -1.01 5.80 -10.06
N SER A 197 0.12 6.47 -9.80
CA SER A 197 1.27 6.48 -10.71
C SER A 197 1.95 5.10 -10.81
N ILE A 198 2.21 4.45 -9.67
CA ILE A 198 2.87 3.14 -9.64
C ILE A 198 1.93 2.05 -10.19
N VAL A 199 0.64 2.07 -9.82
CA VAL A 199 -0.35 1.10 -10.32
C VAL A 199 -0.50 1.22 -11.82
N LEU A 200 -0.60 2.43 -12.37
CA LEU A 200 -0.67 2.65 -13.81
C LEU A 200 0.57 2.13 -14.53
N GLY A 201 1.76 2.39 -13.98
CA GLY A 201 3.02 1.83 -14.50
C GLY A 201 3.02 0.30 -14.51
N ASN A 202 2.59 -0.32 -13.40
CA ASN A 202 2.50 -1.77 -13.29
C ASN A 202 1.54 -2.38 -14.33
N THR A 203 0.32 -1.84 -14.42
CA THR A 203 -0.69 -2.30 -15.39
C THR A 203 -0.19 -2.14 -16.82
N THR A 204 0.50 -1.04 -17.13
CA THR A 204 1.07 -0.81 -18.46
C THR A 204 2.12 -1.86 -18.81
N CYS A 205 3.06 -2.15 -17.90
CA CYS A 205 4.07 -3.19 -18.09
C CYS A 205 3.44 -4.58 -18.25
N ASN A 206 2.41 -4.91 -17.46
CA ASN A 206 1.72 -6.20 -17.54
C ASN A 206 1.00 -6.40 -18.87
N ILE A 207 0.35 -5.34 -19.39
CA ILE A 207 -0.30 -5.37 -20.71
C ILE A 207 0.75 -5.54 -21.81
N LEU A 208 1.86 -4.80 -21.75
CA LEU A 208 2.95 -4.91 -22.72
C LEU A 208 3.55 -6.33 -22.75
N VAL A 209 3.83 -6.93 -21.58
CA VAL A 209 4.33 -8.31 -21.48
C VAL A 209 3.33 -9.29 -22.10
N THR A 210 2.04 -9.15 -21.79
CA THR A 210 0.99 -10.04 -22.32
C THR A 210 0.89 -9.94 -23.85
N LEU A 211 0.90 -8.72 -24.40
CA LEU A 211 0.85 -8.50 -25.85
C LEU A 211 2.07 -9.07 -26.57
N LEU A 212 3.28 -8.88 -26.02
CA LEU A 212 4.51 -9.40 -26.62
C LEU A 212 4.58 -10.92 -26.57
N ILE A 213 4.12 -11.56 -25.49
CA ILE A 213 4.06 -13.04 -25.42
C ILE A 213 3.00 -13.59 -26.38
N SER A 214 1.87 -12.90 -26.53
CA SER A 214 0.82 -13.30 -27.48
C SER A 214 1.26 -13.19 -28.93
N ASP A 215 2.15 -12.26 -29.27
CA ASP A 215 2.72 -12.13 -30.63
C ASP A 215 3.73 -13.24 -30.97
N ILE A 216 4.40 -13.80 -29.95
CA ILE A 216 5.36 -14.91 -30.11
C ILE A 216 4.63 -16.28 -30.13
N SER A 217 3.50 -16.38 -29.45
CA SER A 217 2.82 -17.66 -29.22
C SER A 217 1.82 -17.97 -30.33
N GLU A 218 2.07 -19.03 -31.12
CA GLU A 218 1.15 -19.50 -32.16
C GLU A 218 -0.11 -20.19 -31.57
N SER A 219 -0.02 -20.70 -30.33
CA SER A 219 -1.13 -21.37 -29.64
C SER A 219 -1.82 -20.45 -28.63
N ILE A 220 -3.16 -20.37 -28.73
CA ILE A 220 -4.03 -19.60 -27.82
C ILE A 220 -3.89 -20.06 -26.36
N ALA A 221 -3.66 -21.35 -26.12
CA ALA A 221 -3.50 -21.87 -24.76
C ALA A 221 -2.18 -21.39 -24.13
N LEU A 222 -1.10 -21.39 -24.91
CA LEU A 222 0.22 -20.93 -24.46
C LEU A 222 0.26 -19.41 -24.29
N SER A 223 -0.41 -18.66 -25.16
CA SER A 223 -0.48 -17.19 -25.07
C SER A 223 -1.22 -16.71 -23.82
N LEU A 224 -2.10 -17.53 -23.23
CA LEU A 224 -2.79 -17.21 -21.99
C LEU A 224 -2.04 -17.68 -20.74
N VAL A 225 -1.57 -18.93 -20.72
CA VAL A 225 -1.00 -19.54 -19.50
C VAL A 225 0.36 -18.94 -19.15
N ILE A 226 1.21 -18.66 -20.17
CA ILE A 226 2.58 -18.19 -19.95
C ILE A 226 2.61 -16.79 -19.29
N PRO A 227 1.89 -15.76 -19.80
CA PRO A 227 1.89 -14.45 -19.15
C PRO A 227 1.33 -14.49 -17.74
N ILE A 228 0.25 -15.25 -17.50
CA ILE A 228 -0.36 -15.37 -16.18
C ILE A 228 0.65 -15.94 -15.19
N ALA A 229 1.35 -17.02 -15.56
CA ALA A 229 2.36 -17.63 -14.70
C ALA A 229 3.52 -16.66 -14.40
N ILE A 230 4.05 -15.98 -15.42
CA ILE A 230 5.19 -15.07 -15.27
C ILE A 230 4.81 -13.85 -14.44
N ILE A 231 3.72 -13.15 -14.79
CA ILE A 231 3.31 -11.91 -14.11
C ILE A 231 2.87 -12.22 -12.68
N THR A 232 2.05 -13.23 -12.45
CA THR A 232 1.50 -13.49 -11.12
C THR A 232 2.57 -14.01 -10.16
N LEU A 233 3.36 -15.01 -10.58
CA LEU A 233 4.31 -15.65 -9.68
C LEU A 233 5.58 -14.81 -9.50
N LEU A 234 6.17 -14.34 -10.60
CA LEU A 234 7.45 -13.63 -10.58
C LEU A 234 7.29 -12.11 -10.52
N GLY A 235 6.21 -11.56 -11.08
CA GLY A 235 5.93 -10.12 -11.10
C GLY A 235 5.21 -9.60 -9.85
N ASP A 236 4.26 -10.36 -9.31
CA ASP A 236 3.43 -9.85 -8.19
C ASP A 236 3.78 -10.51 -6.85
N ILE A 237 3.60 -11.83 -6.72
CA ILE A 237 3.65 -12.50 -5.41
C ILE A 237 5.03 -12.39 -4.75
N VAL A 238 6.10 -12.72 -5.48
CA VAL A 238 7.46 -12.72 -4.92
C VAL A 238 7.92 -11.29 -4.57
N PRO A 239 7.80 -10.29 -5.46
CA PRO A 239 8.25 -8.93 -5.17
C PRO A 239 7.47 -8.25 -4.04
N GLN A 240 6.14 -8.46 -3.96
CA GLN A 240 5.32 -7.94 -2.87
C GLN A 240 5.76 -8.51 -1.51
N ALA A 241 6.02 -9.81 -1.43
CA ALA A 241 6.48 -10.45 -0.19
C ALA A 241 7.85 -9.93 0.27
N VAL A 242 8.78 -9.69 -0.67
CA VAL A 242 10.10 -9.15 -0.35
C VAL A 242 10.01 -7.68 0.08
N CYS A 243 9.24 -6.87 -0.65
CA CYS A 243 9.09 -5.45 -0.36
C CYS A 243 8.33 -5.18 0.95
N ALA A 244 7.39 -6.05 1.33
CA ALA A 244 6.72 -5.96 2.62
C ALA A 244 7.70 -6.09 3.81
N ARG A 245 8.78 -6.88 3.66
CA ARG A 245 9.79 -7.08 4.72
C ARG A 245 10.90 -6.02 4.73
N HIS A 246 11.27 -5.48 3.57
CA HIS A 246 12.41 -4.56 3.41
C HIS A 246 11.98 -3.20 2.81
N ALA A 247 10.80 -2.72 3.17
CA ALA A 247 10.16 -1.56 2.55
C ALA A 247 10.99 -0.26 2.64
N LEU A 248 11.57 0.07 3.81
CA LEU A 248 12.42 1.27 3.97
C LEU A 248 13.65 1.23 3.06
N PHE A 249 14.35 0.10 3.02
CA PHE A 249 15.57 -0.05 2.25
C PHE A 249 15.29 0.03 0.74
N ILE A 250 14.32 -0.76 0.26
CA ILE A 250 13.99 -0.84 -1.17
C ILE A 250 13.34 0.47 -1.64
N GLY A 251 12.43 1.05 -0.86
CA GLY A 251 11.76 2.30 -1.18
C GLY A 251 12.73 3.49 -1.27
N SER A 252 13.70 3.58 -0.36
CA SER A 252 14.73 4.62 -0.41
C SER A 252 15.65 4.46 -1.62
N ARG A 253 16.10 3.23 -1.91
CA ARG A 253 17.04 2.96 -3.01
C ARG A 253 16.41 3.20 -4.38
N THR A 254 15.12 2.93 -4.53
CA THR A 254 14.34 3.11 -5.77
C THR A 254 13.71 4.49 -5.90
N ARG A 255 13.94 5.41 -4.95
CA ARG A 255 13.37 6.77 -4.95
C ARG A 255 13.43 7.48 -6.31
N TYR A 256 14.61 7.52 -6.93
CA TYR A 256 14.78 8.23 -8.21
C TYR A 256 13.96 7.59 -9.34
N LEU A 257 13.88 6.25 -9.35
CA LEU A 257 13.06 5.51 -10.29
C LEU A 257 11.57 5.85 -10.09
N THR A 258 11.11 5.83 -8.84
CA THR A 258 9.72 6.15 -8.50
C THR A 258 9.34 7.57 -8.89
N ILE A 259 10.20 8.56 -8.61
CA ILE A 259 9.97 9.96 -9.00
C ILE A 259 9.91 10.09 -10.52
N PHE A 260 10.83 9.45 -11.25
CA PHE A 260 10.84 9.46 -12.71
C PHE A 260 9.51 8.96 -13.28
N PHE A 261 9.00 7.81 -12.82
CA PHE A 261 7.71 7.28 -13.28
C PHE A 261 6.51 8.09 -12.82
N MET A 262 6.58 8.68 -11.63
CA MET A 262 5.53 9.57 -11.13
C MET A 262 5.42 10.84 -11.99
N VAL A 263 6.55 11.39 -12.46
CA VAL A 263 6.57 12.51 -13.40
C VAL A 263 6.11 12.07 -14.80
N LEU A 264 6.57 10.90 -15.28
CA LEU A 264 6.20 10.38 -16.59
C LEU A 264 4.71 10.08 -16.72
N SER A 265 4.11 9.48 -15.67
CA SER A 265 2.69 9.12 -15.62
C SER A 265 1.79 10.28 -15.16
N ALA A 266 2.37 11.38 -14.67
CA ALA A 266 1.66 12.56 -14.17
C ALA A 266 0.48 13.05 -15.03
N PRO A 267 0.56 13.17 -16.38
CA PRO A 267 -0.57 13.67 -17.16
C PRO A 267 -1.83 12.82 -17.03
N ILE A 268 -1.68 11.52 -16.74
CA ILE A 268 -2.79 10.59 -16.57
C ILE A 268 -3.05 10.32 -15.08
N SER A 269 -2.03 10.05 -14.28
CA SER A 269 -2.19 9.68 -12.86
C SER A 269 -2.66 10.85 -11.98
N TYR A 270 -2.33 12.09 -12.33
CA TYR A 270 -2.74 13.28 -11.55
C TYR A 270 -4.26 13.48 -11.52
N PRO A 271 -5.00 13.51 -12.65
CA PRO A 271 -6.47 13.64 -12.61
C PRO A 271 -7.15 12.46 -11.89
N PHE A 272 -6.64 11.23 -12.05
CA PHE A 272 -7.14 10.08 -11.29
C PHE A 272 -6.92 10.24 -9.79
N SER A 273 -5.75 10.73 -9.37
CA SER A 273 -5.47 10.99 -7.96
C SER A 273 -6.36 12.08 -7.37
N LEU A 274 -6.71 13.11 -8.17
CA LEU A 274 -7.64 14.16 -7.76
C LEU A 274 -9.08 13.63 -7.60
N ALA A 275 -9.49 12.72 -8.49
CA ALA A 275 -10.78 12.05 -8.38
C ALA A 275 -10.84 11.17 -7.12
N LEU A 276 -9.74 10.46 -6.78
CA LEU A 276 -9.62 9.71 -5.53
C LEU A 276 -9.69 10.63 -4.31
N ASP A 277 -8.92 11.73 -4.31
CA ASP A 277 -8.92 12.73 -3.24
C ASP A 277 -10.32 13.33 -3.02
N TRP A 278 -11.09 13.52 -4.08
CA TRP A 278 -12.46 14.02 -3.99
C TRP A 278 -13.45 12.97 -3.45
N LEU A 279 -13.30 11.70 -3.83
CA LEU A 279 -14.21 10.62 -3.46
C LEU A 279 -13.97 10.09 -2.03
N LEU A 280 -12.71 9.89 -1.67
CA LEU A 280 -12.30 9.24 -0.41
C LEU A 280 -11.75 10.23 0.62
N GLY A 281 -11.47 11.47 0.21
CA GLY A 281 -10.75 12.44 1.02
C GLY A 281 -9.23 12.27 0.92
N ARG A 282 -8.50 13.27 1.42
CA ARG A 282 -7.03 13.26 1.39
C ARG A 282 -6.47 12.32 2.46
N GLU A 283 -5.71 11.33 2.02
CA GLU A 283 -5.07 10.23 2.79
C GLU A 283 -4.05 10.69 3.87
N GLY A 284 -3.99 11.99 4.21
CA GLY A 284 -3.00 12.58 5.13
C GLY A 284 -3.56 13.55 6.17
N ARG A 285 -4.89 13.58 6.38
CA ARG A 285 -5.53 14.37 7.45
C ARG A 285 -6.51 13.52 8.25
N ASP A 286 -6.02 12.45 8.83
CA ASP A 286 -6.71 11.92 10.00
C ASP A 286 -6.43 12.87 11.17
N VAL A 287 -7.42 13.72 11.46
CA VAL A 287 -7.49 14.42 12.73
C VAL A 287 -7.68 13.32 13.77
N TYR A 288 -6.59 12.92 14.42
CA TYR A 288 -6.63 11.89 15.45
C TYR A 288 -7.67 12.26 16.51
N ASP A 289 -8.70 11.42 16.63
CA ASP A 289 -9.58 11.47 17.79
C ASP A 289 -8.74 11.23 19.05
N ARG A 290 -9.09 11.89 20.15
CA ARG A 290 -8.35 11.78 21.42
C ARG A 290 -8.21 10.32 21.88
N LYS A 291 -9.14 9.45 21.48
CA LYS A 291 -9.11 8.00 21.75
C LYS A 291 -8.00 7.27 20.97
N THR A 292 -7.81 7.57 19.68
CA THR A 292 -6.77 6.95 18.86
C THR A 292 -5.38 7.42 19.31
N LEU A 293 -5.25 8.70 19.69
CA LEU A 293 -4.01 9.22 20.26
C LEU A 293 -3.66 8.53 21.60
N ARG A 294 -4.67 8.28 22.45
CA ARG A 294 -4.47 7.48 23.68
C ARG A 294 -4.00 6.07 23.40
N VAL A 295 -4.58 5.39 22.42
CA VAL A 295 -4.16 4.03 22.04
C VAL A 295 -2.73 4.01 21.51
N LEU A 296 -2.35 4.99 20.67
CA LEU A 296 -0.98 5.15 20.17
C LEU A 296 0.02 5.40 21.31
N ILE A 297 -0.32 6.29 22.25
CA ILE A 297 0.52 6.56 23.43
C ILE A 297 0.65 5.31 24.29
N THR A 298 -0.42 4.54 24.51
CA THR A 298 -0.35 3.29 25.28
C THR A 298 0.47 2.21 24.57
N MET A 299 0.34 2.07 23.24
CA MET A 299 1.17 1.13 22.47
C MET A 299 2.64 1.53 22.48
N GLN A 300 2.93 2.82 22.32
CA GLN A 300 4.29 3.34 22.46
C GLN A 300 4.83 3.11 23.88
N ARG A 301 3.99 3.22 24.91
CA ARG A 301 4.38 2.89 26.28
C ARG A 301 4.74 1.43 26.46
N ASP A 302 3.96 0.51 25.93
CA ASP A 302 4.23 -0.93 26.05
C ASP A 302 5.55 -1.30 25.35
N LEU A 303 5.76 -0.77 24.14
CA LEU A 303 7.02 -0.93 23.40
C LEU A 303 8.20 -0.27 24.11
N THR A 304 7.99 0.91 24.68
CA THR A 304 9.03 1.66 25.41
C THR A 304 9.36 0.96 26.72
N LYS A 305 8.37 0.38 27.42
CA LYS A 305 8.56 -0.42 28.62
C LYS A 305 9.39 -1.67 28.35
N GLU A 306 9.10 -2.39 27.26
CA GLU A 306 9.87 -3.58 26.85
C GLU A 306 11.32 -3.22 26.44
N LYS A 307 11.50 -2.13 25.69
CA LYS A 307 12.85 -1.66 25.29
C LYS A 307 13.64 -1.15 26.49
N LEU A 308 13.02 -0.34 27.34
CA LEU A 308 13.65 0.24 28.53
C LEU A 308 13.96 -0.84 29.57
N SER A 309 13.09 -1.83 29.77
CA SER A 309 13.36 -2.93 30.72
C SER A 309 14.60 -3.75 30.35
N ASN A 310 14.98 -3.75 29.06
CA ASN A 310 16.16 -4.43 28.57
C ASN A 310 17.43 -3.56 28.60
N GLN A 311 17.30 -2.23 28.67
CA GLN A 311 18.42 -1.29 28.55
C GLN A 311 18.70 -0.45 29.81
N MET A 312 17.74 -0.33 30.72
CA MET A 312 17.78 0.55 31.88
C MET A 312 17.33 -0.17 33.15
N ASP A 313 17.88 0.23 34.30
CA ASP A 313 17.46 -0.30 35.60
C ASP A 313 15.97 -0.05 35.80
N GLY A 314 15.24 -1.05 36.31
CA GLY A 314 13.78 -0.98 36.49
C GLY A 314 13.29 0.25 37.26
N GLU A 315 14.13 0.78 38.16
CA GLU A 315 13.84 2.01 38.91
C GLU A 315 13.71 3.25 38.00
N THR A 316 14.55 3.35 36.97
CA THR A 316 14.54 4.48 36.03
C THR A 316 13.43 4.34 35.01
N THR A 317 13.04 3.11 34.65
CA THR A 317 11.94 2.84 33.73
C THR A 317 10.61 3.25 34.34
N ASP A 318 10.41 2.95 35.62
CA ASP A 318 9.16 3.27 36.30
C ASP A 318 9.00 4.79 36.52
N LEU A 319 10.10 5.51 36.80
CA LEU A 319 10.10 6.97 36.87
C LEU A 319 9.69 7.62 35.53
N VAL A 320 10.24 7.13 34.42
CA VAL A 320 9.93 7.63 33.07
C VAL A 320 8.46 7.35 32.71
N LEU A 321 7.97 6.14 33.02
CA LEU A 321 6.57 5.77 32.77
C LEU A 321 5.59 6.61 33.61
N ALA A 322 5.91 6.88 34.88
CA ALA A 322 5.13 7.75 35.76
C ALA A 322 5.08 9.20 35.25
N ALA A 323 6.18 9.71 34.68
CA ALA A 323 6.22 11.03 34.08
C ALA A 323 5.26 11.16 32.87
N PHE A 324 5.09 10.08 32.09
CA PHE A 324 4.09 10.04 31.01
C PHE A 324 2.64 10.06 31.52
N ASP A 325 2.35 9.61 32.75
CA ASP A 325 0.98 9.56 33.33
C ASP A 325 0.57 10.87 34.01
N LEU A 326 1.56 11.65 34.45
CA LEU A 326 1.35 12.88 35.20
C LEU A 326 0.41 13.91 34.52
N PRO A 327 0.42 14.07 33.17
CA PRO A 327 -0.49 14.99 32.49
C PRO A 327 -1.97 14.56 32.54
N GLU A 328 -2.25 13.26 32.64
CA GLU A 328 -3.62 12.73 32.67
C GLU A 328 -4.17 12.57 34.10
N LYS A 329 -3.29 12.52 35.11
CA LYS A 329 -3.71 12.43 36.52
C LYS A 329 -4.40 13.73 36.98
N ILE A 330 -5.48 13.55 37.71
CA ILE A 330 -6.27 14.63 38.31
C ILE A 330 -6.01 14.72 39.82
N VAL A 331 -6.12 15.93 40.36
CA VAL A 331 -5.90 16.20 41.80
C VAL A 331 -6.74 15.30 42.71
N LYS A 332 -7.97 14.97 42.30
CA LYS A 332 -8.86 14.07 43.03
C LYS A 332 -8.26 12.68 43.33
N SER A 333 -7.39 12.16 42.46
CA SER A 333 -6.83 10.81 42.65
C SER A 333 -5.70 10.76 43.66
N ILE A 334 -5.03 11.89 43.90
CA ILE A 334 -3.85 12.00 44.78
C ILE A 334 -4.15 12.65 46.14
N MET A 335 -5.31 13.30 46.29
CA MET A 335 -5.64 14.06 47.49
C MET A 335 -5.79 13.17 48.74
N THR A 336 -5.43 13.72 49.89
CA THR A 336 -5.82 13.16 51.19
C THR A 336 -7.28 13.53 51.46
N PRO A 337 -8.21 12.56 51.60
CA PRO A 337 -9.61 12.83 51.89
C PRO A 337 -9.79 13.55 53.24
N ILE A 338 -10.77 14.45 53.32
CA ILE A 338 -11.03 15.29 54.51
C ILE A 338 -11.13 14.50 55.83
N ASP A 339 -11.68 13.28 55.79
CA ASP A 339 -11.84 12.42 56.97
C ASP A 339 -10.51 11.99 57.60
N LYS A 340 -9.45 11.90 56.78
CA LYS A 340 -8.10 11.52 57.21
C LYS A 340 -7.27 12.73 57.64
N ILE A 341 -7.74 13.95 57.38
CA ILE A 341 -7.00 15.18 57.72
C ILE A 341 -7.16 15.49 59.20
N PHE A 342 -6.04 15.74 59.87
CA PHE A 342 -6.05 16.31 61.19
C PHE A 342 -6.23 17.83 61.10
N MET A 343 -7.37 18.32 61.60
CA MET A 343 -7.76 19.74 61.57
C MET A 343 -8.11 20.22 62.99
N LEU A 344 -7.98 21.52 63.24
CA LEU A 344 -8.29 22.14 64.53
C LEU A 344 -9.40 23.18 64.39
N SER A 345 -10.27 23.31 65.39
CA SER A 345 -11.26 24.39 65.45
C SER A 345 -10.57 25.70 65.88
N ASP A 346 -10.99 26.82 65.33
CA ASP A 346 -10.60 28.17 65.76
C ASP A 346 -10.88 28.44 67.25
N GLN A 347 -11.90 27.78 67.81
CA GLN A 347 -12.27 27.88 69.23
C GLN A 347 -11.41 27.03 70.17
N SER A 348 -10.52 26.18 69.63
CA SER A 348 -9.65 25.32 70.43
C SER A 348 -8.70 26.17 71.27
N VAL A 349 -8.57 25.84 72.56
CA VAL A 349 -7.63 26.51 73.47
C VAL A 349 -6.26 25.85 73.35
N ILE A 350 -5.21 26.67 73.24
CA ILE A 350 -3.83 26.19 73.18
C ILE A 350 -3.42 25.74 74.59
N ASP A 351 -3.62 24.45 74.87
CA ASP A 351 -3.20 23.80 76.11
C ASP A 351 -2.08 22.78 75.85
N LYS A 352 -1.37 22.40 76.91
CA LYS A 352 -0.32 21.37 76.88
C LYS A 352 -0.84 20.04 76.32
N THR A 353 -2.11 19.72 76.57
CA THR A 353 -2.77 18.52 76.02
C THR A 353 -2.90 18.59 74.50
N LEU A 354 -3.36 19.72 73.97
CA LEU A 354 -3.47 19.96 72.52
C LEU A 354 -2.10 19.95 71.84
N LEU A 355 -1.10 20.60 72.43
CA LEU A 355 0.26 20.62 71.90
C LEU A 355 0.89 19.21 71.87
N LYS A 356 0.64 18.39 72.90
CA LYS A 356 1.04 16.97 72.90
C LYS A 356 0.33 16.19 71.79
N ALA A 357 -0.97 16.42 71.57
CA ALA A 357 -1.72 15.77 70.50
C ALA A 357 -1.20 16.17 69.10
N ILE A 358 -0.91 17.46 68.89
CA ILE A 358 -0.31 17.99 67.67
C ILE A 358 1.08 17.37 67.44
N SER A 359 1.92 17.33 68.49
CA SER A 359 3.26 16.73 68.43
C SER A 359 3.21 15.24 68.15
N ALA A 360 2.28 14.50 68.76
CA ALA A 360 2.11 13.06 68.54
C ALA A 360 1.68 12.72 67.10
N LYS A 361 0.91 13.61 66.47
CA LYS A 361 0.53 13.47 65.05
C LYS A 361 1.64 13.85 64.07
N GLY A 362 2.69 14.56 64.51
CA GLY A 362 3.85 14.91 63.69
C GLY A 362 3.58 15.83 62.49
N ARG A 363 2.43 16.51 62.44
CA ARG A 363 2.04 17.38 61.30
C ARG A 363 2.56 18.80 61.48
N THR A 364 3.25 19.32 60.47
CA THR A 364 3.86 20.67 60.51
C THR A 364 2.88 21.79 60.16
N ARG A 365 1.95 21.52 59.22
CA ARG A 365 0.93 22.46 58.71
C ARG A 365 -0.44 21.87 59.00
N ILE A 366 -1.29 22.61 59.72
CA ILE A 366 -2.57 22.11 60.23
C ILE A 366 -3.69 23.05 59.80
N PRO A 367 -4.66 22.59 59.00
CA PRO A 367 -5.81 23.40 58.64
C PRO A 367 -6.69 23.71 59.85
N ILE A 368 -7.18 24.95 59.90
CA ILE A 368 -8.09 25.44 60.93
C ILE A 368 -9.45 25.74 60.31
N TYR A 369 -10.50 25.22 60.93
CA TYR A 369 -11.88 25.43 60.50
C TYR A 369 -12.64 26.31 61.49
N SER A 370 -13.70 26.96 61.00
CA SER A 370 -14.53 27.88 61.77
C SER A 370 -15.62 27.16 62.55
N GLY A 371 -15.67 27.36 63.86
CA GLY A 371 -16.72 26.83 64.74
C GLY A 371 -16.76 25.30 64.72
N ASN A 372 -17.88 24.74 64.26
CA ASN A 372 -18.13 23.30 64.14
C ASN A 372 -18.14 22.80 62.70
N ASP A 373 -18.06 23.69 61.69
CA ASP A 373 -18.13 23.31 60.29
C ASP A 373 -16.73 23.08 59.72
N ARG A 374 -16.43 21.82 59.39
CA ARG A 374 -15.13 21.41 58.83
C ARG A 374 -14.94 21.84 57.37
N ASN A 375 -16.01 22.29 56.70
CA ASN A 375 -15.92 22.77 55.31
C ASN A 375 -15.39 24.21 55.25
N THR A 376 -15.62 25.00 56.30
CA THR A 376 -15.18 26.40 56.34
C THR A 376 -13.75 26.52 56.87
N ILE A 377 -12.77 26.39 55.97
CA ILE A 377 -11.34 26.51 56.30
C ILE A 377 -10.93 27.99 56.35
N MET A 378 -10.44 28.44 57.49
CA MET A 378 -10.01 29.82 57.71
C MET A 378 -8.54 30.05 57.41
N ALA A 379 -7.68 29.13 57.85
CA ALA A 379 -6.22 29.29 57.76
C ALA A 379 -5.48 27.96 57.92
N ILE A 380 -4.17 27.99 57.66
CA ILE A 380 -3.27 26.87 57.90
C ILE A 380 -2.21 27.29 58.91
N LEU A 381 -2.23 26.64 60.06
CA LEU A 381 -1.32 26.92 61.16
C LEU A 381 -0.03 26.13 61.02
N ASN A 382 1.11 26.80 61.16
CA ASN A 382 2.38 26.14 61.33
C ASN A 382 2.60 25.81 62.81
N MET A 383 2.98 24.57 63.13
CA MET A 383 3.28 24.16 64.50
C MET A 383 4.33 25.07 65.16
N LYS A 384 5.29 25.60 64.37
CA LYS A 384 6.32 26.52 64.87
C LYS A 384 5.75 27.83 65.42
N ASP A 385 4.61 28.27 64.89
CA ASP A 385 3.97 29.54 65.28
C ASP A 385 3.25 29.41 66.65
N LEU A 386 3.04 28.18 67.14
CA LEU A 386 2.50 27.91 68.48
C LEU A 386 3.54 27.93 69.60
N LEU A 387 4.82 27.76 69.28
CA LEU A 387 5.90 27.65 70.28
C LEU A 387 6.00 28.84 71.25
N PRO A 388 5.84 30.10 70.83
CA PRO A 388 5.92 31.26 71.72
C PRO A 388 4.81 31.29 72.78
N PHE A 389 3.66 30.66 72.48
CA PHE A 389 2.44 30.76 73.30
C PHE A 389 2.26 29.58 74.26
N CYS A 390 3.21 28.64 74.31
CA CYS A 390 3.19 27.48 75.20
C CYS A 390 3.12 27.82 76.71
N LYS A 391 3.44 29.06 77.10
CA LYS A 391 3.43 29.53 78.50
C LYS A 391 2.16 30.32 78.86
N THR A 392 1.30 30.64 77.90
CA THR A 392 0.13 31.49 78.11
C THR A 392 -1.13 30.63 78.16
N SER A 393 -1.65 30.42 79.36
CA SER A 393 -2.96 29.79 79.54
C SER A 393 -4.04 30.72 78.93
N PHE A 394 -5.04 30.16 78.25
CA PHE A 394 -6.23 30.84 77.69
C PHE A 394 -6.15 31.45 76.28
N LEU A 395 -5.07 31.25 75.51
CA LEU A 395 -5.05 31.73 74.12
C LEU A 395 -5.81 30.77 73.19
N LYS A 396 -6.74 31.29 72.39
CA LYS A 396 -7.45 30.52 71.35
C LYS A 396 -6.63 30.45 70.07
N VAL A 397 -6.78 29.34 69.35
CA VAL A 397 -6.12 29.12 68.05
C VAL A 397 -6.51 30.19 67.03
N GLY A 398 -7.77 30.61 66.99
CA GLY A 398 -8.25 31.68 66.09
C GLY A 398 -7.53 33.02 66.28
N THR A 399 -7.14 33.37 67.51
CA THR A 399 -6.38 34.60 67.79
C THR A 399 -4.97 34.52 67.21
N VAL A 400 -4.32 33.35 67.26
CA VAL A 400 -2.98 33.14 66.67
C VAL A 400 -3.05 33.27 65.15
N VAL A 401 -4.08 32.71 64.52
CA VAL A 401 -4.29 32.83 63.07
C VAL A 401 -4.36 34.28 62.62
N GLN A 402 -5.12 35.12 63.33
CA GLN A 402 -5.25 36.53 63.00
C GLN A 402 -3.94 37.32 63.16
N LEU A 403 -3.09 36.91 64.11
CA LEU A 403 -1.80 37.54 64.37
C LEU A 403 -0.76 37.21 63.28
N TRP A 404 -0.80 36.01 62.71
CA TRP A 404 0.20 35.54 61.75
C TRP A 404 -0.35 35.54 60.32
N LYS A 405 -0.04 36.59 59.54
CA LYS A 405 -0.39 36.68 58.11
C LYS A 405 0.16 35.52 57.26
N ARG A 406 1.25 34.87 57.70
CA ARG A 406 1.85 33.71 57.01
C ARG A 406 0.94 32.47 57.02
N SER A 407 -0.01 32.38 57.96
CA SER A 407 -0.98 31.29 58.03
C SER A 407 -1.98 31.27 56.85
N ASN A 408 -1.95 32.29 55.98
CA ASN A 408 -2.81 32.42 54.80
C ASN A 408 -2.17 31.92 53.49
N GLN A 409 -0.99 31.29 53.54
CA GLN A 409 -0.28 30.84 52.34
C GLN A 409 -0.78 29.45 51.86
N PHE A 410 -2.07 29.36 51.55
CA PHE A 410 -2.71 28.19 50.99
C PHE A 410 -3.69 28.60 49.88
N ARG A 411 -4.03 27.67 49.00
CA ARG A 411 -4.90 27.92 47.85
C ARG A 411 -6.03 26.90 47.80
N PHE A 412 -7.21 27.32 47.36
CA PHE A 412 -8.30 26.42 46.98
C PHE A 412 -8.18 26.03 45.51
N ILE A 413 -8.33 24.74 45.23
CA ILE A 413 -8.23 24.15 43.90
C ILE A 413 -9.41 23.22 43.64
N ILE A 414 -9.81 23.10 42.37
CA ILE A 414 -10.88 22.19 41.97
C ILE A 414 -10.36 20.75 41.86
N ASP A 415 -11.21 19.77 42.17
CA ASP A 415 -10.87 18.35 42.13
C ASP A 415 -10.48 17.83 40.72
N SER A 416 -11.02 18.47 39.67
CA SER A 416 -10.74 18.17 38.26
C SER A 416 -9.45 18.79 37.70
N MET A 417 -8.70 19.56 38.49
CA MET A 417 -7.46 20.19 38.04
C MET A 417 -6.39 19.13 37.71
N PRO A 418 -5.62 19.27 36.61
CA PRO A 418 -4.50 18.38 36.32
C PRO A 418 -3.36 18.50 37.34
N VAL A 419 -2.77 17.36 37.72
CA VAL A 419 -1.68 17.30 38.70
C VAL A 419 -0.46 18.08 38.25
N LEU A 420 -0.07 17.97 36.97
CA LEU A 420 1.06 18.71 36.41
C LEU A 420 0.90 20.23 36.54
N GLN A 421 -0.32 20.74 36.33
CA GLN A 421 -0.61 22.16 36.48
C GLN A 421 -0.47 22.59 37.94
N LEU A 422 -1.01 21.80 38.87
CA LEU A 422 -0.89 22.09 40.31
C LEU A 422 0.57 22.09 40.77
N LEU A 423 1.39 21.15 40.29
CA LEU A 423 2.82 21.06 40.62
C LEU A 423 3.58 22.33 40.22
N ILE A 424 3.31 22.86 39.02
CA ILE A 424 3.93 24.11 38.53
C ILE A 424 3.53 25.29 39.42
N GLU A 425 2.25 25.38 39.77
CA GLU A 425 1.75 26.45 40.64
C GLU A 425 2.32 26.36 42.06
N MET A 426 2.35 25.18 42.66
CA MET A 426 2.85 24.97 44.01
C MET A 426 4.36 25.21 44.13
N ARG A 427 5.13 24.96 43.05
CA ARG A 427 6.56 25.30 42.98
C ARG A 427 6.84 26.79 43.18
N THR A 428 5.88 27.68 42.89
CA THR A 428 6.06 29.14 43.02
C THR A 428 5.97 29.66 44.47
N GLY A 429 5.79 28.76 45.45
CA GLY A 429 5.88 29.10 46.88
C GLY A 429 4.68 28.69 47.73
N ILE A 430 3.76 27.86 47.23
CA ILE A 430 2.62 27.34 48.00
C ILE A 430 2.81 25.84 48.19
N HIS A 431 2.97 25.40 49.44
CA HIS A 431 3.24 23.98 49.75
C HIS A 431 1.99 23.17 50.10
N ILE A 432 0.83 23.82 50.18
CA ILE A 432 -0.41 23.19 50.61
C ILE A 432 -1.62 23.79 49.87
N ALA A 433 -2.47 22.92 49.33
CA ALA A 433 -3.67 23.28 48.61
C ALA A 433 -4.88 22.49 49.14
N MET A 434 -6.01 23.18 49.30
CA MET A 434 -7.27 22.58 49.72
C MET A 434 -8.11 22.27 48.48
N VAL A 435 -8.54 21.02 48.34
CA VAL A 435 -9.35 20.56 47.22
C VAL A 435 -10.81 20.80 47.52
N VAL A 436 -11.50 21.51 46.63
CA VAL A 436 -12.93 21.79 46.70
C VAL A 436 -13.67 21.21 45.51
N THR A 437 -14.89 20.75 45.75
CA THR A 437 -15.82 20.34 44.72
C THR A 437 -17.09 21.15 44.88
N TYR A 438 -17.68 21.57 43.78
CA TYR A 438 -18.98 22.23 43.80
C TYR A 438 -20.07 21.19 44.02
N ASP A 439 -20.86 21.33 45.08
CA ASP A 439 -22.02 20.48 45.35
C ASP A 439 -23.27 21.15 44.78
N GLU A 440 -23.85 20.53 43.74
CA GLU A 440 -25.06 21.03 43.08
C GLU A 440 -26.27 21.09 44.02
N GLN A 441 -26.34 20.21 45.03
CA GLN A 441 -27.47 20.16 45.97
C GLN A 441 -27.44 21.32 46.96
N LYS A 442 -26.25 21.66 47.47
CA LYS A 442 -26.06 22.74 48.44
C LYS A 442 -25.78 24.09 47.79
N ARG A 443 -25.50 24.12 46.49
CA ARG A 443 -25.06 25.31 45.74
C ARG A 443 -23.86 26.00 46.38
N ASP A 444 -22.95 25.21 46.94
CA ASP A 444 -21.78 25.70 47.65
C ASP A 444 -20.58 24.79 47.42
N TYR A 445 -19.37 25.30 47.65
CA TYR A 445 -18.13 24.54 47.54
C TYR A 445 -17.87 23.76 48.83
N ILE A 446 -17.69 22.46 48.69
CA ILE A 446 -17.36 21.57 49.80
C ILE A 446 -15.88 21.21 49.70
N VAL A 447 -15.17 21.29 50.83
CA VAL A 447 -13.79 20.82 50.93
C VAL A 447 -13.78 19.30 50.91
N GLN A 448 -13.22 18.72 49.86
CA GLN A 448 -13.12 17.28 49.67
C GLN A 448 -11.83 16.72 50.28
N GLY A 449 -10.76 17.52 50.27
CA GLY A 449 -9.46 17.04 50.71
C GLY A 449 -8.36 18.10 50.69
N LEU A 450 -7.13 17.61 50.79
CA LEU A 450 -5.89 18.35 50.90
C LEU A 450 -4.84 17.71 49.99
N VAL A 451 -4.03 18.53 49.32
CA VAL A 451 -2.83 18.11 48.61
C VAL A 451 -1.64 18.94 49.09
N THR A 452 -0.52 18.27 49.34
CA THR A 452 0.75 18.91 49.65
C THR A 452 1.73 18.80 48.48
N LEU A 453 2.75 19.67 48.47
CA LEU A 453 3.82 19.56 47.47
C LEU A 453 4.55 18.22 47.61
N GLU A 454 4.67 17.72 48.84
CA GLU A 454 5.23 16.44 49.16
C GLU A 454 4.45 15.30 48.49
N ASP A 455 3.10 15.30 48.55
CA ASP A 455 2.26 14.29 47.87
C ASP A 455 2.42 14.33 46.34
N LEU A 456 2.59 15.53 45.77
CA LEU A 456 2.80 15.70 44.32
C LEU A 456 4.17 15.17 43.86
N VAL A 457 5.21 15.41 44.67
CA VAL A 457 6.55 14.88 44.42
C VAL A 457 6.57 13.39 44.66
N GLU A 458 5.86 12.90 45.69
CA GLU A 458 5.61 11.48 45.90
C GLU A 458 4.98 10.90 44.64
N GLU A 459 3.93 11.45 44.05
CA GLU A 459 3.33 10.87 42.84
C GLU A 459 4.29 10.73 41.64
N VAL A 460 5.26 11.64 41.53
CA VAL A 460 6.34 11.56 40.53
C VAL A 460 7.41 10.56 40.94
N THR A 461 7.61 10.32 42.24
CA THR A 461 8.68 9.47 42.77
C THR A 461 8.22 8.10 43.27
N ILE A 462 6.93 7.84 43.52
CA ILE A 462 6.36 6.67 44.23
C ILE A 462 6.49 5.37 43.46
N CYS A 463 6.81 5.39 42.17
CA CYS A 463 7.38 4.20 41.54
C CYS A 463 8.62 3.64 42.30
N ARG A 464 9.21 4.42 43.20
CA ARG A 464 10.33 4.04 44.07
C ARG A 464 9.96 3.23 45.32
N PHE A 465 8.69 3.12 45.74
CA PHE A 465 8.37 2.58 47.09
C PHE A 465 7.38 1.42 47.17
N ASP A 466 6.69 1.03 46.10
CA ASP A 466 5.74 -0.09 46.15
C ASP A 466 6.41 -1.49 46.26
N ASN A 467 7.75 -1.57 46.23
CA ASN A 467 8.50 -2.83 46.44
C ASN A 467 9.06 -3.02 47.86
N VAL A 468 8.73 -2.15 48.82
CA VAL A 468 9.16 -2.32 50.23
C VAL A 468 7.98 -2.07 51.17
N ARG A 469 7.00 -2.97 51.17
CA ARG A 469 6.11 -3.19 52.31
C ARG A 469 5.86 -4.66 52.55
#